data_AF-A0A3C1W2N0-F1
#
_entry.id   AF-A0A3C1W2N0-F1
#
_cell.length_a   1.000
_cell.length_b   1.000
_cell.length_c   1.000
_cell.angle_alpha   90.00
_cell.angle_beta   90.00
_cell.angle_gamma   90.00
#
_symmetry.space_group_name_H-M   'P 1'
#
loop_
_entity.id
_entity.type
_entity.pdbx_description
1 polymer ?
#
loop_
_entity_poly.entity_id
_entity_poly.type
_entity_poly.pdbx_seq_one_letter_code
_entity_poly.pdbx_strand_id
1 'polypeptide(L)'
;NDVEIDRVHASCDAPDQSRGREADGAALFGNFDLPTPGLSNTLDLTRENLILQSLRITEIMYHPAEFPDSEYIELRNVGDMEISLAGVEFTRGVRFSFPDVVLGPGAYAVVVSDINEFEAAYGDGVNVLGEWSGRLDNDNDRLRLEISELNAAVHDFTYRDSWYPSTDGDGYSLVIVDESLRAETWKESGSWAAGVAGGGSPGISSGFFVFGGANQEVDLPAAATLDATVSYGSLSRDAVTLRWSQQEGPAPATFGNRDNEDTVVSAAVAGRYTFVLEATSVDGASEAGVVSVIFRDSYGAWAERLFGDAGQLAAQSEADPDADGLSNLAEFGLGLDPGVWDRGALESPFLTPTGELALVYFRPYLSAATRVVPEVSSDLLFWEAGPESVSESVIWTDAEGEWVQAEDLYPYDGVTPRFIRLRVEAN
;
A
#
# COMPACT_ATOMS: atom_id res chain seq x y z
N ASN A 1 48.25 34.42 38.89
CA ASN A 1 47.76 35.44 37.94
C ASN A 1 46.99 34.70 36.87
N ASP A 2 45.74 34.38 37.15
CA ASP A 2 44.89 33.74 36.16
C ASP A 2 44.24 34.84 35.32
N VAL A 3 44.54 34.85 34.03
CA VAL A 3 43.89 35.72 33.05
C VAL A 3 42.68 34.97 32.54
N GLU A 4 41.50 35.48 32.86
CA GLU A 4 40.25 34.99 32.31
C GLU A 4 40.20 35.32 30.81
N ILE A 5 40.13 34.27 29.98
CA ILE A 5 40.11 34.39 28.51
C ILE A 5 38.68 34.57 28.01
N ASP A 6 37.71 33.88 28.63
CA ASP A 6 36.29 34.02 28.31
C ASP A 6 35.43 33.66 29.53
N ARG A 7 34.23 34.25 29.60
CA ARG A 7 33.21 33.95 30.60
C ARG A 7 31.85 33.86 29.93
N VAL A 8 31.29 32.67 29.93
CA VAL A 8 29.95 32.41 29.41
C VAL A 8 29.00 32.21 30.59
N HIS A 9 27.83 32.86 30.55
CA HIS A 9 26.74 32.61 31.49
C HIS A 9 25.67 31.79 30.78
N ALA A 10 25.51 30.53 31.18
CA ALA A 10 24.44 29.68 30.67
C ALA A 10 23.18 29.90 31.52
N SER A 11 22.14 30.47 30.91
CA SER A 11 20.77 30.44 31.43
C SER A 11 19.87 29.79 30.40
N CYS A 12 18.90 28.99 30.85
CA CYS A 12 17.82 28.53 29.98
C CYS A 12 16.77 29.62 29.92
N ASP A 13 16.74 30.38 28.83
CA ASP A 13 15.77 31.46 28.65
C ASP A 13 14.45 30.95 28.03
N ALA A 14 14.48 29.81 27.30
CA ALA A 14 13.33 29.08 26.77
C ALA A 14 13.68 27.59 26.52
N PRO A 15 12.71 26.65 26.53
CA PRO A 15 12.92 25.27 26.06
C PRO A 15 13.31 25.24 24.58
N ASP A 16 14.11 24.24 24.19
CA ASP A 16 14.55 23.96 22.82
C ASP A 16 15.27 25.10 22.08
N GLN A 17 15.82 26.07 22.82
CA GLN A 17 16.71 27.09 22.29
C GLN A 17 18.14 26.92 22.82
N SER A 18 19.11 27.15 21.95
CA SER A 18 20.51 27.27 22.33
C SER A 18 20.90 28.74 22.51
N ARG A 19 21.86 29.02 23.40
CA ARG A 19 22.39 30.38 23.61
C ARG A 19 23.83 30.46 23.15
N GLY A 20 24.12 31.39 22.26
CA GLY A 20 25.43 31.56 21.63
C GLY A 20 25.76 33.04 21.39
N ARG A 21 26.96 33.33 20.86
CA ARG A 21 27.30 34.69 20.41
C ARG A 21 26.54 35.00 19.11
N GLU A 22 26.02 36.21 18.92
CA GLU A 22 25.23 36.56 17.72
C GLU A 22 26.01 36.37 16.41
N ALA A 23 27.32 36.66 16.44
CA ALA A 23 28.27 36.31 15.39
C ALA A 23 29.53 35.69 16.02
N ASP A 24 30.36 35.03 15.22
CA ASP A 24 31.55 34.35 15.71
C ASP A 24 32.49 35.35 16.42
N GLY A 25 32.67 35.17 17.73
CA GLY A 25 33.48 36.07 18.58
C GLY A 25 32.81 37.39 18.98
N ALA A 26 31.52 37.60 18.69
CA ALA A 26 30.79 38.81 19.06
C ALA A 26 30.61 38.95 20.58
N ALA A 27 30.61 40.18 21.09
CA ALA A 27 30.40 40.44 22.52
C ALA A 27 28.96 40.17 23.00
N LEU A 28 27.99 40.21 22.08
CA LEU A 28 26.58 40.00 22.36
C LEU A 28 26.21 38.52 22.23
N PHE A 29 25.29 38.08 23.09
CA PHE A 29 24.71 36.74 23.08
C PHE A 29 23.27 36.81 22.59
N GLY A 30 22.90 35.87 21.72
CA GLY A 30 21.54 35.66 21.23
C GLY A 30 21.05 34.23 21.53
N ASN A 31 19.76 34.03 21.35
CA ASN A 31 19.13 32.70 21.36
C ASN A 31 18.93 32.23 19.92
N PHE A 32 19.11 30.94 19.70
CA PHE A 32 19.00 30.29 18.40
C PHE A 32 18.09 29.08 18.53
N ASP A 33 17.09 28.98 17.65
CA ASP A 33 16.20 27.81 17.55
C ASP A 33 16.97 26.57 17.08
N LEU A 34 18.02 26.78 16.29
CA LEU A 34 18.93 25.72 15.83
C LEU A 34 20.27 25.78 16.56
N PRO A 35 20.81 24.63 17.02
CA PRO A 35 22.18 24.56 17.49
C PRO A 35 23.15 24.68 16.30
N THR A 36 24.20 25.51 16.44
CA THR A 36 25.27 25.69 15.43
C THR A 36 26.65 25.14 15.87
N PRO A 37 26.76 23.99 16.54
CA PRO A 37 28.06 23.50 17.02
C PRO A 37 28.98 23.20 15.84
N GLY A 38 30.12 23.92 15.77
CA GLY A 38 31.08 23.76 14.69
C GLY A 38 30.72 24.50 13.39
N LEU A 39 29.62 25.25 13.39
CA LEU A 39 29.18 26.10 12.28
C LEU A 39 29.26 27.58 12.69
N SER A 40 29.24 28.46 11.70
CA SER A 40 29.21 29.91 11.94
C SER A 40 27.84 30.33 12.45
N ASN A 41 27.80 31.21 13.45
CA ASN A 41 26.54 31.74 13.99
C ASN A 41 25.83 32.73 13.04
N THR A 42 26.46 33.07 11.91
CA THR A 42 25.85 33.88 10.84
C THR A 42 25.43 33.05 9.63
N LEU A 43 25.46 31.72 9.72
CA LEU A 43 25.00 30.84 8.65
C LEU A 43 23.49 31.02 8.44
N ASP A 44 23.06 31.10 7.19
CA ASP A 44 21.64 31.12 6.86
C ASP A 44 21.06 29.71 7.04
N LEU A 45 20.24 29.57 8.07
CA LEU A 45 19.55 28.32 8.44
C LEU A 45 18.03 28.44 8.26
N THR A 46 17.58 29.34 7.37
CA THR A 46 16.14 29.58 7.16
C THR A 46 15.41 28.29 6.79
N ARG A 47 16.01 27.46 5.94
CA ARG A 47 15.46 26.16 5.52
C ARG A 47 15.35 25.19 6.69
N GLU A 48 16.43 25.00 7.42
CA GLU A 48 16.52 24.04 8.54
C GLU A 48 15.56 24.46 9.66
N ASN A 49 15.38 25.77 9.87
CA ASN A 49 14.43 26.28 10.85
C ASN A 49 12.99 25.99 10.43
N LEU A 50 12.68 26.06 9.13
CA LEU A 50 11.36 25.68 8.63
C LEU A 50 11.07 24.19 8.83
N ILE A 51 12.06 23.33 8.62
CA ILE A 51 11.95 21.89 8.88
C ILE A 51 11.66 21.65 10.37
N LEU A 52 12.44 22.24 11.29
CA LEU A 52 12.20 22.11 12.73
C LEU A 52 10.81 22.59 13.15
N GLN A 53 10.32 23.68 12.56
CA GLN A 53 9.04 24.27 12.93
C GLN A 53 7.83 23.55 12.34
N SER A 54 8.00 22.86 11.21
CA SER A 54 6.87 22.42 10.38
C SER A 54 6.82 20.92 10.09
N LEU A 55 7.94 20.19 10.15
CA LEU A 55 7.93 18.75 9.90
C LEU A 55 7.54 18.00 11.19
N ARG A 56 6.52 17.15 11.12
CA ARG A 56 6.00 16.41 12.29
C ARG A 56 5.78 14.95 11.97
N ILE A 57 6.01 14.07 12.95
CA ILE A 57 5.57 12.66 12.89
C ILE A 57 4.12 12.63 13.36
N THR A 58 3.19 12.28 12.46
CA THR A 58 1.75 12.37 12.71
C THR A 58 1.08 11.02 12.95
N GLU A 59 1.69 9.94 12.46
CA GLU A 59 1.15 8.59 12.61
C GLU A 59 2.25 7.53 12.64
N ILE A 60 2.07 6.48 13.44
CA ILE A 60 3.00 5.36 13.59
C ILE A 60 2.21 4.05 13.62
N MET A 61 2.43 3.19 12.62
CA MET A 61 1.99 1.79 12.64
C MET A 61 3.19 0.90 13.00
N TYR A 62 3.29 0.51 14.26
CA TYR A 62 4.43 -0.27 14.79
C TYR A 62 4.10 -1.75 15.03
N HIS A 63 2.83 -2.16 14.89
CA HIS A 63 2.42 -3.56 15.02
C HIS A 63 1.12 -3.80 14.26
N PRO A 64 1.19 -3.93 12.93
CA PRO A 64 0.04 -4.22 12.08
C PRO A 64 -0.53 -5.63 12.36
N ALA A 65 -1.83 -5.82 12.09
CA ALA A 65 -2.55 -7.07 12.39
C ALA A 65 -2.40 -8.16 11.32
N GLU A 66 -2.55 -7.79 10.04
CA GLU A 66 -2.65 -8.75 8.93
C GLU A 66 -1.37 -8.86 8.10
N PHE A 67 -0.69 -7.73 7.90
CA PHE A 67 0.52 -7.61 7.09
C PHE A 67 1.68 -7.17 8.01
N PRO A 68 2.41 -8.12 8.63
CA PRO A 68 3.42 -7.83 9.65
C PRO A 68 4.49 -6.82 9.23
N ASP A 69 4.86 -6.78 7.94
CA ASP A 69 5.88 -5.87 7.42
C ASP A 69 5.26 -4.61 6.76
N SER A 70 3.94 -4.37 6.90
CA SER A 70 3.28 -3.13 6.47
C SER A 70 3.43 -1.97 7.46
N GLU A 71 4.45 -2.01 8.32
CA GLU A 71 4.75 -0.93 9.27
C GLU A 71 5.08 0.37 8.53
N TYR A 72 4.68 1.52 9.09
CA TYR A 72 5.01 2.84 8.54
C TYR A 72 5.18 3.90 9.62
N ILE A 73 5.88 4.97 9.25
CA ILE A 73 5.95 6.22 10.01
C ILE A 73 5.54 7.34 9.05
N GLU A 74 4.47 8.04 9.41
CA GLU A 74 3.96 9.17 8.64
C GLU A 74 4.57 10.48 9.10
N LEU A 75 4.90 11.31 8.12
CA LEU A 75 5.32 12.68 8.27
C LEU A 75 4.33 13.64 7.62
N ARG A 76 4.13 14.79 8.25
CA ARG A 76 3.39 15.91 7.68
C ARG A 76 4.20 17.21 7.76
N ASN A 77 4.08 18.02 6.72
CA ASN A 77 4.39 19.45 6.82
C ASN A 77 3.18 20.19 7.43
N VAL A 78 3.20 20.50 8.73
CA VAL A 78 2.14 21.27 9.42
C VAL A 78 2.24 22.78 9.19
N GLY A 79 3.27 23.23 8.48
CA GLY A 79 3.52 24.64 8.16
C GLY A 79 2.75 25.12 6.93
N ASP A 80 2.87 26.41 6.65
CA ASP A 80 2.23 27.11 5.53
C ASP A 80 3.18 27.34 4.33
N MET A 81 4.41 26.83 4.41
CA MET A 81 5.43 26.94 3.37
C MET A 81 5.97 25.57 2.96
N GLU A 82 6.45 25.45 1.72
CA GLU A 82 7.15 24.26 1.25
C GLU A 82 8.45 24.03 2.03
N ILE A 83 8.74 22.77 2.33
CA ILE A 83 10.00 22.35 2.99
C ILE A 83 10.71 21.31 2.14
N SER A 84 12.04 21.38 2.02
CA SER A 84 12.84 20.31 1.42
C SER A 84 13.36 19.39 2.52
N LEU A 85 13.29 18.08 2.30
CA LEU A 85 13.70 17.07 3.28
C LEU A 85 15.18 16.66 3.17
N ALA A 86 15.98 17.28 2.29
CA ALA A 86 17.40 16.95 2.19
C ALA A 86 18.14 17.14 3.53
N GLY A 87 18.92 16.13 3.93
CA GLY A 87 19.68 16.15 5.19
C GLY A 87 18.83 15.80 6.43
N VAL A 88 17.54 15.53 6.28
CA VAL A 88 16.70 14.93 7.32
C VAL A 88 16.97 13.43 7.37
N GLU A 89 17.04 12.87 8.58
CA GLU A 89 17.27 11.44 8.79
C GLU A 89 16.53 10.91 10.04
N PHE A 90 16.13 9.63 9.97
CA PHE A 90 15.84 8.83 11.16
C PHE A 90 17.13 8.16 11.66
N THR A 91 17.49 8.41 12.92
CA THR A 91 18.74 7.88 13.53
C THR A 91 18.53 7.01 14.77
N ARG A 92 17.28 6.92 15.26
CA ARG A 92 16.83 6.01 16.33
C ARG A 92 15.46 5.42 15.99
N GLY A 93 15.25 4.21 16.47
CA GLY A 93 14.21 3.29 16.02
C GLY A 93 14.61 2.66 14.69
N VAL A 94 14.21 3.30 13.59
CA VAL A 94 14.62 2.91 12.23
C VAL A 94 15.77 3.77 11.72
N ARG A 95 16.36 3.36 10.58
CA ARG A 95 17.39 4.11 9.86
C ARG A 95 16.94 4.44 8.45
N PHE A 96 16.82 5.73 8.18
CA PHE A 96 16.40 6.22 6.88
C PHE A 96 16.98 7.62 6.63
N SER A 97 17.55 7.84 5.45
CA SER A 97 17.99 9.16 5.00
C SER A 97 17.02 9.65 3.94
N PHE A 98 16.39 10.79 4.16
CA PHE A 98 15.37 11.30 3.25
C PHE A 98 15.98 11.76 1.92
N PRO A 99 15.33 11.46 0.79
CA PRO A 99 15.74 12.03 -0.49
C PRO A 99 15.57 13.56 -0.48
N ASP A 100 16.22 14.24 -1.43
CA ASP A 100 15.98 15.67 -1.66
C ASP A 100 14.64 15.86 -2.38
N VAL A 101 13.57 15.74 -1.60
CA VAL A 101 12.18 15.93 -2.01
C VAL A 101 11.59 17.15 -1.30
N VAL A 102 10.68 17.84 -1.98
CA VAL A 102 9.95 18.98 -1.42
C VAL A 102 8.56 18.51 -0.98
N LEU A 103 8.21 18.82 0.26
CA LEU A 103 6.90 18.58 0.84
C LEU A 103 6.13 19.90 0.93
N GLY A 104 5.00 19.98 0.23
CA GLY A 104 4.14 21.16 0.21
C GLY A 104 3.44 21.42 1.56
N PRO A 105 2.86 22.61 1.77
CA PRO A 105 2.07 22.90 2.97
C PRO A 105 0.95 21.88 3.18
N GLY A 106 0.84 21.32 4.38
CA GLY A 106 -0.17 20.33 4.74
C GLY A 106 0.03 18.94 4.13
N ALA A 107 1.02 18.74 3.26
CA ALA A 107 1.24 17.47 2.56
C ALA A 107 1.81 16.39 3.49
N TYR A 108 1.42 15.15 3.19
CA TYR A 108 1.83 13.94 3.89
C TYR A 108 2.86 13.15 3.09
N ALA A 109 3.67 12.38 3.81
CA ALA A 109 4.59 11.41 3.24
C ALA A 109 4.84 10.29 4.25
N VAL A 110 5.06 9.07 3.78
CA VAL A 110 5.38 7.92 4.65
C VAL A 110 6.75 7.36 4.31
N VAL A 111 7.41 6.80 5.31
CA VAL A 111 8.47 5.81 5.15
C VAL A 111 7.93 4.48 5.67
N VAL A 112 8.38 3.37 5.10
CA VAL A 112 7.77 2.04 5.32
C VAL A 112 8.82 0.97 5.59
N SER A 113 8.42 -0.17 6.13
CA SER A 113 9.32 -1.33 6.31
C SER A 113 9.53 -2.09 5.00
N ASP A 114 8.45 -2.50 4.34
CA ASP A 114 8.44 -3.10 3.01
C ASP A 114 7.37 -2.42 2.14
N ILE A 115 7.75 -1.92 0.97
CA ILE A 115 6.86 -1.15 0.09
C ILE A 115 5.78 -2.03 -0.52
N ASN A 116 6.08 -3.28 -0.87
CA ASN A 116 5.11 -4.16 -1.52
C ASN A 116 4.04 -4.61 -0.54
N GLU A 117 4.44 -4.92 0.69
CA GLU A 117 3.51 -5.31 1.75
C GLU A 117 2.69 -4.11 2.24
N PHE A 118 3.30 -2.92 2.31
CA PHE A 118 2.57 -1.69 2.54
C PHE A 118 1.55 -1.40 1.43
N GLU A 119 1.93 -1.48 0.15
CA GLU A 119 1.02 -1.26 -0.97
C GLU A 119 -0.07 -2.34 -1.06
N ALA A 120 0.21 -3.57 -0.64
CA ALA A 120 -0.80 -4.62 -0.52
C ALA A 120 -1.86 -4.26 0.54
N ALA A 121 -1.43 -3.67 1.65
CA ALA A 121 -2.31 -3.26 2.75
C ALA A 121 -3.10 -1.96 2.45
N TYR A 122 -2.45 -0.95 1.86
CA TYR A 122 -2.97 0.42 1.75
C TYR A 122 -3.20 0.93 0.32
N GLY A 123 -2.75 0.19 -0.70
CA GLY A 123 -2.77 0.60 -2.11
C GLY A 123 -1.56 1.47 -2.51
N ASP A 124 -1.50 1.83 -3.79
CA ASP A 124 -0.39 2.54 -4.46
C ASP A 124 -0.54 4.08 -4.46
N GLY A 125 -1.59 4.61 -3.83
CA GLY A 125 -1.93 6.03 -3.84
C GLY A 125 -1.24 6.89 -2.77
N VAL A 126 -0.52 6.27 -1.82
CA VAL A 126 0.15 6.97 -0.73
C VAL A 126 1.53 7.46 -1.16
N ASN A 127 1.91 8.67 -0.74
CA ASN A 127 3.23 9.24 -1.01
C ASN A 127 4.33 8.56 -0.17
N VAL A 128 4.84 7.42 -0.65
CA VAL A 128 5.94 6.66 -0.03
C VAL A 128 7.29 7.24 -0.45
N LEU A 129 8.12 7.65 0.51
CA LEU A 129 9.47 8.20 0.25
C LEU A 129 10.56 7.13 0.21
N GLY A 130 10.27 5.93 0.72
CA GLY A 130 11.15 4.77 0.63
C GLY A 130 11.06 3.86 1.84
N GLU A 131 11.83 2.77 1.77
CA GLU A 131 11.96 1.76 2.81
C GLU A 131 13.07 2.13 3.80
N TRP A 132 12.82 1.98 5.09
CA TRP A 132 13.87 2.10 6.10
C TRP A 132 14.68 0.81 6.25
N SER A 133 15.78 0.90 6.97
CA SER A 133 16.50 -0.27 7.50
C SER A 133 16.39 -0.35 9.03
N GLY A 134 16.46 -1.57 9.56
CA GLY A 134 16.14 -1.84 10.96
C GLY A 134 14.70 -2.30 11.10
N ARG A 135 14.11 -2.11 12.28
CA ARG A 135 12.71 -2.46 12.59
C ARG A 135 12.21 -1.53 13.68
N LEU A 136 10.89 -1.38 13.77
CA LEU A 136 10.25 -0.87 14.97
C LEU A 136 10.13 -2.02 15.99
N ASP A 137 10.25 -1.71 17.28
CA ASP A 137 9.98 -2.68 18.34
C ASP A 137 8.52 -2.56 18.80
N ASN A 138 7.78 -3.67 18.72
CA ASN A 138 6.34 -3.70 18.97
C ASN A 138 5.95 -3.24 20.40
N ASP A 139 6.87 -3.33 21.37
CA ASP A 139 6.60 -2.89 22.75
C ASP A 139 6.81 -1.37 22.92
N ASN A 140 7.98 -0.87 22.50
CA ASN A 140 8.38 0.53 22.65
C ASN A 140 9.68 0.77 21.89
N ASP A 141 9.76 1.92 21.22
CA ASP A 141 11.00 2.35 20.58
C ASP A 141 11.18 3.86 20.69
N ARG A 142 12.43 4.32 20.67
CA ARG A 142 12.75 5.75 20.63
C ARG A 142 12.95 6.18 19.20
N LEU A 143 12.01 6.98 18.69
CA LEU A 143 12.14 7.61 17.39
C LEU A 143 12.94 8.91 17.51
N ARG A 144 13.92 9.10 16.62
CA ARG A 144 14.64 10.35 16.47
C ARG A 144 14.74 10.73 15.00
N LEU A 145 13.96 11.74 14.64
CA LEU A 145 14.00 12.45 13.36
C LEU A 145 14.85 13.70 13.55
N GLU A 146 15.90 13.87 12.75
CA GLU A 146 16.83 14.99 12.93
C GLU A 146 17.36 15.54 11.61
N ILE A 147 17.90 16.76 11.68
CA ILE A 147 18.73 17.36 10.63
C ILE A 147 20.18 16.98 10.96
N SER A 148 20.72 15.98 10.27
CA SER A 148 21.94 15.28 10.68
C SER A 148 23.18 16.17 10.69
N GLU A 149 23.29 17.13 9.76
CA GLU A 149 24.41 18.05 9.70
C GLU A 149 24.48 19.01 10.91
N LEU A 150 23.33 19.26 11.55
CA LEU A 150 23.20 20.13 12.72
C LEU A 150 23.06 19.34 14.03
N ASN A 151 22.84 18.02 13.95
CA ASN A 151 22.42 17.19 15.09
C ASN A 151 21.21 17.79 15.82
N ALA A 152 20.29 18.38 15.04
CA ALA A 152 19.11 19.09 15.54
C ALA A 152 17.88 18.20 15.40
N ALA A 153 17.27 17.82 16.53
CA ALA A 153 16.10 16.94 16.54
C ALA A 153 14.84 17.70 16.11
N VAL A 154 14.17 17.19 15.08
CA VAL A 154 12.82 17.59 14.67
C VAL A 154 11.79 16.94 15.61
N HIS A 155 11.96 15.63 15.85
CA HIS A 155 11.22 14.87 16.87
C HIS A 155 12.17 13.89 17.57
N ASP A 156 12.04 13.79 18.89
CA ASP A 156 12.80 12.83 19.70
C ASP A 156 11.94 12.37 20.89
N PHE A 157 11.30 11.22 20.76
CA PHE A 157 10.43 10.66 21.79
C PHE A 157 10.38 9.13 21.74
N THR A 158 9.83 8.52 22.78
CA THR A 158 9.63 7.06 22.85
C THR A 158 8.13 6.78 22.90
N TYR A 159 7.59 6.11 21.89
CA TYR A 159 6.23 5.57 21.94
C TYR A 159 6.23 4.28 22.79
N ARG A 160 5.06 3.88 23.28
CA ARG A 160 4.90 2.62 24.03
C ARG A 160 3.55 1.99 23.69
N ASP A 161 3.53 0.69 23.54
CA ASP A 161 2.34 -0.16 23.43
C ASP A 161 1.27 0.16 24.48
N SER A 162 1.72 0.40 25.71
CA SER A 162 0.89 0.71 26.87
C SER A 162 0.21 2.07 26.81
N TRP A 163 0.53 2.94 25.84
CA TRP A 163 -0.21 4.18 25.61
C TRP A 163 -1.63 3.87 25.15
N TYR A 164 -1.77 2.94 24.20
CA TYR A 164 -3.05 2.52 23.64
C TYR A 164 -2.97 1.03 23.23
N PRO A 165 -3.46 0.09 24.07
CA PRO A 165 -3.29 -1.34 23.79
C PRO A 165 -3.84 -1.82 22.44
N SER A 166 -4.83 -1.14 21.86
CA SER A 166 -5.37 -1.48 20.54
C SER A 166 -4.39 -1.21 19.39
N THR A 167 -3.31 -0.43 19.62
CA THR A 167 -2.30 -0.18 18.59
C THR A 167 -1.23 -1.27 18.53
N ASP A 168 -1.34 -2.30 19.36
CA ASP A 168 -0.36 -3.39 19.50
C ASP A 168 -0.89 -4.69 18.87
N GLY A 169 -1.00 -4.71 17.53
CA GLY A 169 -1.39 -5.92 16.78
C GLY A 169 -2.89 -6.07 16.51
N ASP A 170 -3.75 -5.19 17.04
CA ASP A 170 -5.19 -5.17 16.71
C ASP A 170 -5.49 -4.31 15.46
N GLY A 171 -4.46 -3.85 14.76
CA GLY A 171 -4.57 -3.14 13.48
C GLY A 171 -4.87 -1.64 13.60
N TYR A 172 -4.61 -1.03 14.75
CA TYR A 172 -4.68 0.42 14.92
C TYR A 172 -3.26 1.02 14.91
N SER A 173 -3.09 2.18 14.29
CA SER A 173 -1.88 3.00 14.42
C SER A 173 -1.96 3.92 15.64
N LEU A 174 -0.82 4.47 16.08
CA LEU A 174 -0.80 5.66 16.94
C LEU A 174 -0.91 6.91 16.06
N VAL A 175 -1.93 7.73 16.30
CA VAL A 175 -2.21 8.96 15.54
C VAL A 175 -2.16 10.17 16.45
N ILE A 176 -1.61 11.28 15.97
CA ILE A 176 -1.62 12.55 16.70
C ILE A 176 -3.04 13.14 16.77
N VAL A 177 -3.47 13.55 17.97
CA VAL A 177 -4.83 14.04 18.21
C VAL A 177 -5.02 15.48 17.74
N ASP A 178 -3.99 16.31 17.91
CA ASP A 178 -4.05 17.74 17.57
C ASP A 178 -2.66 18.22 17.14
N GLU A 179 -2.52 18.40 15.83
CA GLU A 179 -1.27 18.85 15.20
C GLU A 179 -0.93 20.32 15.50
N SER A 180 -1.87 21.09 16.07
CA SER A 180 -1.63 22.48 16.47
C SER A 180 -0.98 22.62 17.86
N LEU A 181 -0.90 21.52 18.61
CA LEU A 181 -0.24 21.51 19.91
C LEU A 181 1.26 21.75 19.79
N ARG A 182 1.85 22.30 20.85
CA ARG A 182 3.30 22.50 20.92
C ARG A 182 4.03 21.19 20.75
N ALA A 183 5.01 21.14 19.85
CA ALA A 183 5.79 19.93 19.54
C ALA A 183 6.38 19.24 20.78
N GLU A 184 6.78 20.03 21.79
CA GLU A 184 7.30 19.52 23.07
C GLU A 184 6.33 18.61 23.86
N THR A 185 5.02 18.71 23.61
CA THR A 185 3.98 17.89 24.24
C THR A 185 3.78 16.55 23.53
N TRP A 186 4.22 16.42 22.27
CA TRP A 186 3.99 15.22 21.45
C TRP A 186 4.76 13.99 21.95
N LYS A 187 5.64 14.15 22.94
CA LYS A 187 6.28 13.03 23.65
C LYS A 187 5.38 12.41 24.74
N GLU A 188 4.22 12.99 25.00
CA GLU A 188 3.27 12.55 26.02
C GLU A 188 2.16 11.70 25.38
N SER A 189 1.75 10.63 26.04
CA SER A 189 0.71 9.73 25.51
C SER A 189 -0.62 10.43 25.25
N GLY A 190 -0.92 11.51 25.98
CA GLY A 190 -2.15 12.29 25.81
C GLY A 190 -2.21 13.13 24.53
N SER A 191 -1.10 13.29 23.81
CA SER A 191 -1.07 13.91 22.49
C SER A 191 -1.43 12.93 21.38
N TRP A 192 -1.39 11.63 21.66
CA TRP A 192 -1.69 10.55 20.73
C TRP A 192 -3.03 9.90 21.04
N ALA A 193 -3.58 9.16 20.10
CA ALA A 193 -4.70 8.25 20.27
C ALA A 193 -4.47 7.00 19.41
N ALA A 194 -5.24 5.94 19.68
CA ALA A 194 -5.42 4.88 18.70
C ALA A 194 -6.16 5.45 17.48
N GLY A 195 -5.64 5.16 16.30
CA GLY A 195 -6.19 5.58 15.02
C GLY A 195 -7.42 4.77 14.62
N VAL A 196 -7.47 4.43 13.35
CA VAL A 196 -8.54 3.66 12.73
C VAL A 196 -8.24 2.17 12.77
N ALA A 197 -9.27 1.35 12.97
CA ALA A 197 -9.17 -0.10 12.86
C ALA A 197 -8.86 -0.52 11.41
N GLY A 198 -8.02 -1.54 11.22
CA GLY A 198 -7.74 -2.09 9.88
C GLY A 198 -6.53 -1.50 9.15
N GLY A 199 -5.60 -0.88 9.88
CA GLY A 199 -4.29 -0.48 9.37
C GLY A 199 -3.92 0.99 9.59
N GLY A 200 -4.78 1.81 10.22
CA GLY A 200 -4.53 3.25 10.35
C GLY A 200 -4.94 4.05 9.09
N SER A 201 -4.38 5.25 8.93
CA SER A 201 -4.80 6.26 7.94
C SER A 201 -3.62 6.93 7.19
N PRO A 202 -2.67 6.18 6.63
CA PRO A 202 -1.50 6.78 6.00
C PRO A 202 -1.86 7.67 4.81
N GLY A 203 -1.23 8.85 4.75
CA GLY A 203 -1.45 9.88 3.74
C GLY A 203 -2.66 10.77 3.99
N ILE A 204 -3.37 10.57 5.11
CA ILE A 204 -4.68 11.17 5.36
C ILE A 204 -4.66 11.91 6.71
N SER A 205 -5.28 13.10 6.76
CA SER A 205 -5.35 13.85 8.01
C SER A 205 -6.21 13.18 9.06
N SER A 206 -5.88 13.37 10.34
CA SER A 206 -6.76 13.04 11.48
C SER A 206 -8.09 13.83 11.52
N GLY A 207 -8.39 14.61 10.47
CA GLY A 207 -9.63 15.34 10.24
C GLY A 207 -10.76 14.48 9.66
N PHE A 208 -11.58 15.07 8.79
CA PHE A 208 -12.64 14.37 8.07
C PHE A 208 -12.00 13.56 6.93
N PHE A 209 -12.20 12.24 6.90
CA PHE A 209 -11.69 11.36 5.84
C PHE A 209 -12.45 10.03 5.74
N VAL A 210 -12.18 9.29 4.66
CA VAL A 210 -12.72 7.95 4.40
C VAL A 210 -11.60 6.98 3.98
N PHE A 211 -11.49 5.85 4.67
CA PHE A 211 -10.76 4.68 4.22
C PHE A 211 -11.75 3.62 3.74
N GLY A 212 -11.53 3.05 2.55
CA GLY A 212 -12.45 2.09 1.93
C GLY A 212 -12.39 0.68 2.53
N GLY A 213 -11.38 0.40 3.37
CA GLY A 213 -11.07 -0.93 3.87
C GLY A 213 -9.98 -1.62 3.05
N ALA A 214 -9.46 -2.73 3.59
CA ALA A 214 -8.44 -3.53 2.92
C ALA A 214 -8.99 -4.22 1.65
N ASN A 215 -8.12 -4.40 0.66
CA ASN A 215 -8.43 -5.15 -0.55
C ASN A 215 -8.69 -6.62 -0.22
N GLN A 216 -9.60 -7.26 -0.95
CA GLN A 216 -10.06 -8.62 -0.64
C GLN A 216 -10.08 -9.54 -1.85
N GLU A 217 -9.89 -10.83 -1.60
CA GLU A 217 -10.17 -11.89 -2.57
C GLU A 217 -11.24 -12.83 -2.01
N VAL A 218 -12.28 -13.08 -2.79
CA VAL A 218 -13.42 -13.90 -2.37
C VAL A 218 -13.81 -14.87 -3.47
N ASP A 219 -14.02 -16.14 -3.13
CA ASP A 219 -14.49 -17.14 -4.09
C ASP A 219 -16.01 -17.05 -4.25
N LEU A 220 -16.50 -17.00 -5.49
CA LEU A 220 -17.92 -17.05 -5.79
C LEU A 220 -18.55 -18.37 -5.30
N PRO A 221 -19.81 -18.34 -4.82
CA PRO A 221 -20.74 -17.21 -4.82
C PRO A 221 -20.74 -16.40 -3.50
N ALA A 222 -19.69 -16.47 -2.69
CA ALA A 222 -19.65 -15.73 -1.43
C ALA A 222 -19.66 -14.21 -1.68
N ALA A 223 -20.24 -13.48 -0.73
CA ALA A 223 -20.19 -12.02 -0.72
C ALA A 223 -18.94 -11.54 0.03
N ALA A 224 -18.40 -10.39 -0.37
CA ALA A 224 -17.36 -9.69 0.37
C ALA A 224 -18.00 -8.69 1.35
N THR A 225 -17.36 -8.50 2.50
CA THR A 225 -17.74 -7.45 3.47
C THR A 225 -16.85 -6.25 3.22
N LEU A 226 -17.42 -5.11 2.83
CA LEU A 226 -16.69 -3.85 2.77
C LEU A 226 -16.70 -3.27 4.19
N ASP A 227 -15.53 -3.29 4.83
CA ASP A 227 -15.29 -2.82 6.19
C ASP A 227 -14.54 -1.49 6.09
N ALA A 228 -15.29 -0.40 5.97
CA ALA A 228 -14.71 0.91 5.76
C ALA A 228 -14.55 1.63 7.09
N THR A 229 -13.78 2.71 7.09
CA THR A 229 -13.77 3.61 8.24
C THR A 229 -13.87 5.05 7.80
N VAL A 230 -14.77 5.77 8.47
CA VAL A 230 -14.93 7.20 8.28
C VAL A 230 -14.52 7.91 9.57
N SER A 231 -13.45 8.71 9.49
CA SER A 231 -13.19 9.71 10.54
C SER A 231 -14.00 10.95 10.24
N TYR A 232 -14.73 11.43 11.24
CA TYR A 232 -15.53 12.65 11.12
C TYR A 232 -14.73 13.91 11.51
N GLY A 233 -13.53 13.75 12.07
CA GLY A 233 -12.76 14.85 12.65
C GLY A 233 -13.59 15.64 13.68
N SER A 234 -13.81 16.93 13.41
CA SER A 234 -14.68 17.79 14.25
C SER A 234 -16.18 17.74 13.89
N LEU A 235 -16.55 17.05 12.81
CA LEU A 235 -17.93 16.87 12.38
C LEU A 235 -18.62 15.80 13.23
N SER A 236 -19.95 15.89 13.36
CA SER A 236 -20.73 14.79 13.91
C SER A 236 -21.10 13.79 12.81
N ARG A 237 -21.28 12.52 13.19
CA ARG A 237 -21.79 11.46 12.29
C ARG A 237 -23.05 11.89 11.53
N ASP A 238 -24.01 12.50 12.23
CA ASP A 238 -25.29 12.95 11.65
C ASP A 238 -25.14 14.08 10.63
N ALA A 239 -23.99 14.76 10.62
CA ALA A 239 -23.68 15.84 9.67
C ALA A 239 -23.04 15.31 8.38
N VAL A 240 -22.90 13.99 8.21
CA VAL A 240 -22.25 13.36 7.06
C VAL A 240 -23.16 12.29 6.46
N THR A 241 -23.33 12.35 5.14
CA THR A 241 -24.03 11.33 4.35
C THR A 241 -23.01 10.40 3.72
N LEU A 242 -23.24 9.09 3.82
CA LEU A 242 -22.39 8.06 3.24
C LEU A 242 -23.05 7.46 2.01
N ARG A 243 -22.25 7.15 1.00
CA ARG A 243 -22.73 6.46 -0.20
C ARG A 243 -21.66 5.60 -0.86
N TRP A 244 -21.89 4.30 -0.86
CA TRP A 244 -21.14 3.35 -1.67
C TRP A 244 -21.57 3.35 -3.13
N SER A 245 -20.57 3.29 -4.00
CA SER A 245 -20.73 3.13 -5.45
C SER A 245 -19.72 2.11 -6.00
N GLN A 246 -20.07 1.50 -7.13
CA GLN A 246 -19.13 0.71 -7.92
C GLN A 246 -18.56 1.63 -8.98
N GLN A 247 -17.23 1.72 -9.02
CA GLN A 247 -16.50 2.50 -10.00
C GLN A 247 -16.16 1.65 -11.23
N GLU A 248 -15.63 0.46 -10.99
CA GLU A 248 -15.17 -0.47 -12.03
C GLU A 248 -15.60 -1.92 -11.73
N GLY A 249 -15.52 -2.77 -12.74
CA GLY A 249 -15.79 -4.20 -12.66
C GLY A 249 -16.46 -4.75 -13.91
N PRO A 250 -16.34 -6.07 -14.17
CA PRO A 250 -16.83 -6.69 -15.42
C PRO A 250 -18.36 -6.75 -15.51
N ALA A 251 -19.06 -6.60 -14.39
CA ALA A 251 -20.52 -6.58 -14.32
C ALA A 251 -21.02 -5.69 -13.17
N PRO A 252 -22.32 -5.38 -13.08
CA PRO A 252 -22.88 -4.70 -11.91
C PRO A 252 -22.87 -5.59 -10.65
N ALA A 253 -22.25 -5.11 -9.58
CA ALA A 253 -22.31 -5.72 -8.26
C ALA A 253 -23.60 -5.35 -7.51
N THR A 254 -24.04 -6.25 -6.62
CA THR A 254 -25.18 -6.02 -5.73
C THR A 254 -24.68 -5.67 -4.35
N PHE A 255 -25.17 -4.55 -3.80
CA PHE A 255 -24.85 -4.09 -2.46
C PHE A 255 -25.98 -4.45 -1.49
N GLY A 256 -25.65 -4.68 -0.22
CA GLY A 256 -26.61 -4.74 0.88
C GLY A 256 -27.27 -3.38 1.13
N ASN A 257 -26.73 -2.58 2.05
CA ASN A 257 -27.11 -1.18 2.21
C ASN A 257 -25.93 -0.28 1.85
N ARG A 258 -26.09 0.51 0.78
CA ARG A 258 -25.02 1.40 0.28
C ARG A 258 -24.80 2.64 1.14
N ASP A 259 -25.71 2.93 2.07
CA ASP A 259 -25.66 4.15 2.88
C ASP A 259 -25.09 3.86 4.29
N ASN A 260 -24.72 2.60 4.57
CA ASN A 260 -23.95 2.24 5.74
C ASN A 260 -22.46 2.47 5.49
N GLU A 261 -21.71 2.69 6.57
CA GLU A 261 -20.25 2.67 6.57
C GLU A 261 -19.76 1.29 6.12
N ASP A 262 -20.14 0.25 6.87
CA ASP A 262 -19.86 -1.13 6.50
C ASP A 262 -21.04 -1.76 5.76
N THR A 263 -20.72 -2.51 4.70
CA THR A 263 -21.74 -3.15 3.88
C THR A 263 -21.24 -4.47 3.30
N VAL A 264 -22.12 -5.17 2.57
CA VAL A 264 -21.75 -6.38 1.84
C VAL A 264 -21.96 -6.18 0.36
N VAL A 265 -21.08 -6.75 -0.44
CA VAL A 265 -21.18 -6.77 -1.91
C VAL A 265 -21.08 -8.19 -2.44
N SER A 266 -21.93 -8.51 -3.41
CA SER A 266 -21.91 -9.77 -4.13
C SER A 266 -21.85 -9.53 -5.64
N ALA A 267 -21.04 -10.31 -6.33
CA ALA A 267 -20.93 -10.31 -7.78
C ALA A 267 -21.49 -11.60 -8.39
N ALA A 268 -21.93 -11.53 -9.65
CA ALA A 268 -22.37 -12.70 -10.42
C ALA A 268 -21.30 -13.22 -11.39
N VAL A 269 -20.27 -12.40 -11.65
CA VAL A 269 -19.18 -12.64 -12.59
C VAL A 269 -17.88 -12.44 -11.86
N ALA A 270 -16.95 -13.38 -12.01
CA ALA A 270 -15.60 -13.25 -11.47
C ALA A 270 -14.87 -12.08 -12.13
N GLY A 271 -13.95 -11.47 -11.39
CA GLY A 271 -13.31 -10.24 -11.81
C GLY A 271 -12.82 -9.39 -10.64
N ARG A 272 -12.02 -8.39 -10.96
CA ARG A 272 -11.67 -7.29 -10.06
C ARG A 272 -12.74 -6.22 -10.13
N TYR A 273 -13.26 -5.83 -8.97
CA TYR A 273 -14.22 -4.75 -8.79
C TYR A 273 -13.63 -3.68 -7.91
N THR A 274 -13.86 -2.42 -8.26
CA THR A 274 -13.42 -1.26 -7.47
C THR A 274 -14.64 -0.55 -6.92
N PHE A 275 -14.71 -0.41 -5.60
CA PHE A 275 -15.78 0.26 -4.88
C PHE A 275 -15.28 1.52 -4.22
N VAL A 276 -16.14 2.54 -4.18
CA VAL A 276 -15.84 3.84 -3.56
C VAL A 276 -16.92 4.18 -2.56
N LEU A 277 -16.52 4.46 -1.32
CA LEU A 277 -17.36 5.08 -0.31
C LEU A 277 -17.13 6.58 -0.36
N GLU A 278 -18.16 7.34 -0.71
CA GLU A 278 -18.14 8.80 -0.60
C GLU A 278 -18.81 9.21 0.72
N ALA A 279 -18.13 10.06 1.50
CA ALA A 279 -18.68 10.72 2.68
C ALA A 279 -18.77 12.22 2.42
N THR A 280 -19.99 12.76 2.43
CA THR A 280 -20.25 14.18 2.15
C THR A 280 -20.87 14.85 3.37
N SER A 281 -20.23 15.90 3.86
CA SER A 281 -20.73 16.71 4.97
C SER A 281 -21.84 17.68 4.53
N VAL A 282 -22.63 18.15 5.49
CA VAL A 282 -23.72 19.11 5.25
C VAL A 282 -23.27 20.47 4.71
N ASP A 283 -22.02 20.86 4.96
CA ASP A 283 -21.40 22.07 4.42
C ASP A 283 -20.71 21.84 3.05
N GLY A 284 -20.75 20.60 2.54
CA GLY A 284 -20.35 20.24 1.19
C GLY A 284 -18.89 19.80 1.04
N ALA A 285 -18.16 19.57 2.14
CA ALA A 285 -16.89 18.84 2.08
C ALA A 285 -17.18 17.38 1.72
N SER A 286 -16.36 16.77 0.87
CA SER A 286 -16.51 15.37 0.46
C SER A 286 -15.16 14.69 0.49
N GLU A 287 -15.12 13.51 1.06
CA GLU A 287 -13.96 12.63 1.12
C GLU A 287 -14.36 11.24 0.62
N ALA A 288 -13.40 10.51 0.06
CA ALA A 288 -13.68 9.21 -0.56
C ALA A 288 -12.61 8.17 -0.24
N GLY A 289 -13.07 6.96 0.09
CA GLY A 289 -12.22 5.79 0.30
C GLY A 289 -12.49 4.75 -0.77
N VAL A 290 -11.43 4.08 -1.22
CA VAL A 290 -11.48 3.08 -2.29
C VAL A 290 -11.12 1.71 -1.74
N VAL A 291 -11.78 0.66 -2.23
CA VAL A 291 -11.46 -0.74 -1.94
C VAL A 291 -11.64 -1.60 -3.19
N SER A 292 -10.70 -2.51 -3.41
CA SER A 292 -10.76 -3.49 -4.51
C SER A 292 -11.15 -4.87 -3.98
N VAL A 293 -12.07 -5.54 -4.67
CA VAL A 293 -12.44 -6.93 -4.39
C VAL A 293 -12.26 -7.76 -5.64
N ILE A 294 -11.44 -8.81 -5.56
CA ILE A 294 -11.31 -9.82 -6.61
C ILE A 294 -12.26 -10.98 -6.29
N PHE A 295 -13.30 -11.12 -7.09
CA PHE A 295 -14.16 -12.30 -7.07
C PHE A 295 -13.57 -13.38 -7.96
N ARG A 296 -13.23 -14.53 -7.39
CA ARG A 296 -12.64 -15.66 -8.11
C ARG A 296 -13.68 -16.73 -8.40
N ASP A 297 -13.56 -17.42 -9.52
CA ASP A 297 -14.49 -18.48 -9.88
C ASP A 297 -13.94 -19.87 -9.64
N SER A 298 -14.83 -20.83 -9.41
CA SER A 298 -14.51 -22.25 -9.45
C SER A 298 -15.20 -22.90 -10.64
N TYR A 299 -14.62 -23.96 -11.18
CA TYR A 299 -15.22 -24.68 -12.30
C TYR A 299 -16.66 -25.12 -11.97
N GLY A 300 -16.91 -25.62 -10.75
CA GLY A 300 -18.24 -26.05 -10.32
C GLY A 300 -19.26 -24.92 -10.32
N ALA A 301 -18.90 -23.76 -9.73
CA ALA A 301 -19.80 -22.60 -9.69
C ALA A 301 -20.03 -22.01 -11.08
N TRP A 302 -19.00 -21.96 -11.91
CA TRP A 302 -19.10 -21.54 -13.31
C TRP A 302 -20.02 -22.47 -14.12
N ALA A 303 -19.81 -23.78 -14.05
CA ALA A 303 -20.58 -24.77 -14.78
C ALA A 303 -22.06 -24.78 -14.34
N GLU A 304 -22.33 -24.62 -13.05
CA GLU A 304 -23.70 -24.51 -12.54
C GLU A 304 -24.41 -23.25 -13.09
N ARG A 305 -23.72 -22.10 -13.16
CA ARG A 305 -24.30 -20.86 -13.70
C ARG A 305 -24.54 -20.95 -15.21
N LEU A 306 -23.63 -21.55 -15.95
CA LEU A 306 -23.70 -21.59 -17.42
C LEU A 306 -24.67 -22.66 -17.94
N PHE A 307 -24.62 -23.87 -17.36
CA PHE A 307 -25.43 -25.00 -17.81
C PHE A 307 -26.70 -25.22 -16.97
N GLY A 308 -26.84 -24.51 -15.84
CA GLY A 308 -27.98 -24.63 -14.90
C GLY A 308 -27.94 -25.87 -14.00
N ASP A 309 -27.18 -26.90 -14.37
CA ASP A 309 -26.92 -28.10 -13.58
C ASP A 309 -25.54 -28.67 -13.97
N ALA A 310 -24.56 -28.53 -13.07
CA ALA A 310 -23.19 -29.01 -13.28
C ALA A 310 -23.10 -30.55 -13.40
N GLY A 311 -24.15 -31.30 -13.05
CA GLY A 311 -24.22 -32.76 -13.18
C GLY A 311 -24.54 -33.25 -14.60
N GLN A 312 -24.91 -32.36 -15.52
CA GLN A 312 -25.24 -32.75 -16.89
C GLN A 312 -23.99 -33.13 -17.70
N LEU A 313 -24.15 -34.04 -18.67
CA LEU A 313 -23.04 -34.49 -19.52
C LEU A 313 -22.34 -33.33 -20.25
N ALA A 314 -23.10 -32.33 -20.69
CA ALA A 314 -22.55 -31.16 -21.37
C ALA A 314 -21.76 -30.21 -20.44
N ALA A 315 -21.93 -30.34 -19.12
CA ALA A 315 -21.26 -29.51 -18.11
C ALA A 315 -20.05 -30.21 -17.47
N GLN A 316 -19.65 -31.40 -17.97
CA GLN A 316 -18.47 -32.10 -17.47
C GLN A 316 -17.19 -31.40 -17.96
N SER A 317 -16.12 -31.49 -17.16
CA SER A 317 -14.83 -30.83 -17.44
C SER A 317 -14.23 -31.19 -18.80
N GLU A 318 -14.44 -32.43 -19.24
CA GLU A 318 -13.93 -32.98 -20.51
C GLU A 318 -14.95 -32.88 -21.67
N ALA A 319 -16.13 -32.32 -21.44
CA ALA A 319 -17.09 -32.13 -22.51
C ALA A 319 -16.65 -30.97 -23.42
N ASP A 320 -17.00 -31.09 -24.70
CA ASP A 320 -16.72 -30.15 -25.78
C ASP A 320 -18.05 -29.95 -26.52
N PRO A 321 -18.93 -29.04 -26.03
CA PRO A 321 -20.31 -28.92 -26.51
C PRO A 321 -20.41 -28.37 -27.94
N ASP A 322 -19.46 -27.55 -28.36
CA ASP A 322 -19.43 -26.89 -29.66
C ASP A 322 -18.51 -27.59 -30.68
N ALA A 323 -17.76 -28.61 -30.22
CA ALA A 323 -16.92 -29.52 -31.00
C ALA A 323 -15.69 -28.85 -31.64
N ASP A 324 -15.18 -27.79 -31.03
CA ASP A 324 -14.04 -27.03 -31.54
C ASP A 324 -12.68 -27.65 -31.13
N GLY A 325 -12.72 -28.57 -30.16
CA GLY A 325 -11.59 -29.33 -29.63
C GLY A 325 -11.05 -28.81 -28.30
N LEU A 326 -11.66 -27.80 -27.69
CA LEU A 326 -11.42 -27.37 -26.32
C LEU A 326 -12.42 -28.03 -25.39
N SER A 327 -11.95 -28.42 -24.21
CA SER A 327 -12.85 -28.92 -23.17
C SER A 327 -13.37 -27.74 -22.35
N ASN A 328 -14.55 -27.90 -21.76
CA ASN A 328 -15.12 -26.90 -20.83
C ASN A 328 -14.12 -26.43 -19.78
N LEU A 329 -13.26 -27.32 -19.26
CA LEU A 329 -12.23 -26.95 -18.28
C LEU A 329 -11.14 -26.08 -18.90
N ALA A 330 -10.71 -26.38 -20.12
CA ALA A 330 -9.77 -25.55 -20.86
C ALA A 330 -10.37 -24.16 -21.11
N GLU A 331 -11.62 -24.10 -21.55
CA GLU A 331 -12.31 -22.84 -21.83
C GLU A 331 -12.51 -22.01 -20.56
N PHE A 332 -12.97 -22.64 -19.48
CA PHE A 332 -13.07 -21.98 -18.17
C PHE A 332 -11.72 -21.41 -17.71
N GLY A 333 -10.65 -22.21 -17.81
CA GLY A 333 -9.31 -21.80 -17.40
C GLY A 333 -8.72 -20.66 -18.25
N LEU A 334 -9.22 -20.46 -19.46
CA LEU A 334 -8.72 -19.48 -20.43
C LEU A 334 -9.71 -18.33 -20.69
N GLY A 335 -10.86 -18.30 -20.01
CA GLY A 335 -11.89 -17.27 -20.18
C GLY A 335 -12.64 -17.33 -21.51
N LEU A 336 -12.81 -18.52 -22.09
CA LEU A 336 -13.51 -18.78 -23.35
C LEU A 336 -14.98 -19.22 -23.12
N ASP A 337 -15.78 -19.27 -24.19
CA ASP A 337 -17.21 -19.61 -24.13
C ASP A 337 -17.51 -20.98 -24.78
N PRO A 338 -17.93 -22.01 -24.00
CA PRO A 338 -18.20 -23.38 -24.48
C PRO A 338 -19.35 -23.51 -25.47
N GLY A 339 -20.07 -22.43 -25.76
CA GLY A 339 -21.07 -22.36 -26.80
C GLY A 339 -20.57 -21.78 -28.12
N VAL A 340 -19.33 -21.31 -28.18
CA VAL A 340 -18.79 -20.52 -29.29
C VAL A 340 -17.55 -21.19 -29.86
N TRP A 341 -17.61 -21.52 -31.15
CA TRP A 341 -16.46 -22.04 -31.89
C TRP A 341 -15.33 -21.01 -31.94
N ASP A 342 -14.40 -21.09 -30.98
CA ASP A 342 -13.38 -20.06 -30.73
C ASP A 342 -11.95 -20.62 -30.62
N ARG A 343 -11.70 -21.84 -31.09
CA ARG A 343 -10.38 -22.48 -31.24
C ARG A 343 -9.21 -21.57 -31.66
N GLY A 344 -9.48 -20.51 -32.42
CA GLY A 344 -8.48 -19.51 -32.84
C GLY A 344 -8.05 -18.52 -31.76
N ALA A 345 -8.69 -18.50 -30.59
CA ALA A 345 -8.41 -17.61 -29.47
C ALA A 345 -7.07 -17.92 -28.79
N LEU A 346 -6.61 -19.18 -28.89
CA LEU A 346 -5.24 -19.54 -28.55
C LEU A 346 -4.31 -19.11 -29.68
N GLU A 347 -3.65 -17.97 -29.51
CA GLU A 347 -2.64 -17.50 -30.47
C GLU A 347 -1.54 -18.55 -30.66
N SER A 348 -0.96 -18.58 -31.87
CA SER A 348 0.15 -19.49 -32.16
C SER A 348 1.41 -19.06 -31.40
N PRO A 349 2.18 -20.02 -30.84
CA PRO A 349 3.46 -19.72 -30.23
C PRO A 349 4.39 -18.95 -31.18
N PHE A 350 5.18 -18.05 -30.62
CA PHE A 350 6.12 -17.20 -31.35
C PHE A 350 7.53 -17.29 -30.74
N LEU A 351 8.52 -16.84 -31.49
CA LEU A 351 9.88 -16.66 -30.97
C LEU A 351 10.04 -15.23 -30.46
N THR A 352 10.54 -15.07 -29.25
CA THR A 352 10.95 -13.76 -28.71
C THR A 352 12.09 -13.17 -29.56
N PRO A 353 12.38 -11.86 -29.42
CA PRO A 353 13.55 -11.26 -30.08
C PRO A 353 14.88 -11.91 -29.70
N THR A 354 14.95 -12.57 -28.54
CA THR A 354 16.12 -13.26 -28.00
C THR A 354 16.19 -14.74 -28.42
N GLY A 355 15.10 -15.29 -28.97
CA GLY A 355 15.07 -16.60 -29.64
C GLY A 355 14.41 -17.73 -28.84
N GLU A 356 13.86 -17.43 -27.67
CA GLU A 356 13.07 -18.34 -26.84
C GLU A 356 11.66 -18.54 -27.44
N LEU A 357 11.08 -19.72 -27.21
CA LEU A 357 9.71 -20.03 -27.62
C LEU A 357 8.75 -19.52 -26.56
N ALA A 358 7.78 -18.70 -26.95
CA ALA A 358 6.79 -18.12 -26.05
C ALA A 358 5.36 -18.26 -26.56
N LEU A 359 4.40 -18.18 -25.64
CA LEU A 359 2.98 -18.00 -25.94
C LEU A 359 2.38 -16.98 -24.98
N VAL A 360 1.35 -16.26 -25.44
CA VAL A 360 0.54 -15.38 -24.60
C VAL A 360 -0.84 -16.00 -24.42
N TYR A 361 -1.37 -15.94 -23.21
CA TYR A 361 -2.69 -16.46 -22.88
C TYR A 361 -3.41 -15.57 -21.85
N PHE A 362 -4.73 -15.57 -21.91
CA PHE A 362 -5.55 -14.92 -20.90
C PHE A 362 -5.81 -15.87 -19.73
N ARG A 363 -5.67 -15.35 -18.51
CA ARG A 363 -5.91 -16.05 -17.25
C ARG A 363 -6.97 -15.26 -16.47
N PRO A 364 -8.23 -15.73 -16.42
CA PRO A 364 -9.26 -15.11 -15.59
C PRO A 364 -8.90 -15.26 -14.10
N TYR A 365 -9.60 -14.51 -13.24
CA TYR A 365 -9.48 -14.66 -11.79
C TYR A 365 -10.08 -16.00 -11.33
N LEU A 366 -9.24 -17.02 -11.26
CA LEU A 366 -9.58 -18.38 -10.88
C LEU A 366 -9.36 -18.61 -9.39
N SER A 367 -10.24 -19.40 -8.77
CA SER A 367 -10.04 -19.88 -7.40
C SER A 367 -8.78 -20.76 -7.32
N ALA A 368 -8.22 -20.91 -6.13
CA ALA A 368 -6.99 -21.69 -5.91
C ALA A 368 -7.11 -23.18 -6.33
N ALA A 369 -8.33 -23.67 -6.55
CA ALA A 369 -8.61 -25.02 -7.03
C ALA A 369 -8.31 -25.22 -8.53
N THR A 370 -8.21 -24.14 -9.32
CA THR A 370 -7.95 -24.21 -10.76
C THR A 370 -6.65 -23.50 -11.12
N ARG A 371 -5.84 -24.12 -11.97
CA ARG A 371 -4.55 -23.56 -12.43
C ARG A 371 -4.38 -23.76 -13.93
N VAL A 372 -3.89 -22.73 -14.59
CA VAL A 372 -3.35 -22.83 -15.95
C VAL A 372 -1.84 -23.05 -15.82
N VAL A 373 -1.35 -24.13 -16.40
CA VAL A 373 0.03 -24.58 -16.28
C VAL A 373 0.64 -24.59 -17.69
N PRO A 374 1.53 -23.65 -18.02
CA PRO A 374 2.29 -23.74 -19.24
C PRO A 374 3.35 -24.85 -19.13
N GLU A 375 3.51 -25.61 -20.19
CA GLU A 375 4.44 -26.74 -20.26
C GLU A 375 5.24 -26.71 -21.56
N VAL A 376 6.51 -27.11 -21.48
CA VAL A 376 7.42 -27.19 -22.62
C VAL A 376 7.89 -28.61 -22.85
N SER A 377 8.25 -28.93 -24.09
CA SER A 377 8.74 -30.25 -24.49
C SER A 377 9.71 -30.15 -25.66
N SER A 378 10.59 -31.15 -25.77
CA SER A 378 11.46 -31.33 -26.94
C SER A 378 11.08 -32.51 -27.84
N ASP A 379 10.16 -33.37 -27.39
CA ASP A 379 9.84 -34.64 -28.06
C ASP A 379 8.35 -34.97 -28.12
N LEU A 380 7.48 -34.09 -27.57
CA LEU A 380 6.03 -34.27 -27.41
C LEU A 380 5.61 -35.41 -26.47
N LEU A 381 6.57 -36.13 -25.86
CA LEU A 381 6.34 -37.24 -24.95
C LEU A 381 6.54 -36.82 -23.51
N PHE A 382 7.62 -36.09 -23.22
CA PHE A 382 7.94 -35.57 -21.91
C PHE A 382 7.66 -34.07 -21.85
N TRP A 383 6.85 -33.66 -20.88
CA TRP A 383 6.44 -32.27 -20.68
C TRP A 383 6.95 -31.79 -19.33
N GLU A 384 7.59 -30.63 -19.34
CA GLU A 384 8.17 -29.98 -18.16
C GLU A 384 7.41 -28.69 -17.87
N ALA A 385 7.21 -28.39 -16.59
CA ALA A 385 6.45 -27.24 -16.12
C ALA A 385 7.12 -26.63 -14.89
N GLY A 386 6.70 -25.41 -14.53
CA GLY A 386 7.19 -24.69 -13.36
C GLY A 386 8.41 -23.80 -13.66
N PRO A 387 8.87 -23.07 -12.63
CA PRO A 387 9.76 -21.91 -12.82
C PRO A 387 11.17 -22.26 -13.34
N GLU A 388 11.57 -23.53 -13.27
CA GLU A 388 12.86 -24.01 -13.79
C GLU A 388 12.83 -24.29 -15.30
N SER A 389 11.63 -24.44 -15.88
CA SER A 389 11.42 -24.83 -17.29
C SER A 389 10.67 -23.77 -18.07
N VAL A 390 9.78 -23.01 -17.41
CA VAL A 390 8.96 -21.97 -18.01
C VAL A 390 9.00 -20.71 -17.15
N SER A 391 9.30 -19.57 -17.75
CA SER A 391 9.12 -18.27 -17.12
C SER A 391 7.71 -17.75 -17.43
N GLU A 392 7.02 -17.20 -16.43
CA GLU A 392 5.72 -16.57 -16.62
C GLU A 392 5.81 -15.09 -16.21
N SER A 393 5.28 -14.21 -17.06
CA SER A 393 5.22 -12.78 -16.79
C SER A 393 3.83 -12.24 -17.13
N VAL A 394 3.23 -11.49 -16.21
CA VAL A 394 2.00 -10.75 -16.49
C VAL A 394 2.38 -9.54 -17.34
N ILE A 395 1.83 -9.47 -18.55
CA ILE A 395 2.11 -8.39 -19.50
C ILE A 395 1.02 -7.32 -19.50
N TRP A 396 -0.19 -7.67 -19.06
CA TRP A 396 -1.33 -6.76 -18.91
C TRP A 396 -2.33 -7.33 -17.91
N THR A 397 -3.06 -6.46 -17.22
CA THR A 397 -4.14 -6.85 -16.30
C THR A 397 -5.35 -5.95 -16.56
N ASP A 398 -6.54 -6.53 -16.51
CA ASP A 398 -7.82 -5.85 -16.62
C ASP A 398 -8.81 -6.33 -15.55
N ALA A 399 -10.08 -5.91 -15.65
CA ALA A 399 -11.09 -6.24 -14.65
C ALA A 399 -11.50 -7.72 -14.71
N GLU A 400 -11.26 -8.39 -15.83
CA GLU A 400 -11.64 -9.77 -16.09
C GLU A 400 -10.51 -10.75 -15.73
N GLY A 401 -9.25 -10.33 -15.84
CA GLY A 401 -8.09 -11.17 -15.53
C GLY A 401 -6.75 -10.61 -15.95
N GLU A 402 -5.84 -11.51 -16.30
CA GLU A 402 -4.45 -11.22 -16.62
C GLU A 402 -4.06 -11.80 -17.98
N TRP A 403 -3.33 -11.04 -18.77
CA TRP A 403 -2.62 -11.57 -19.93
C TRP A 403 -1.22 -11.95 -19.50
N VAL A 404 -0.88 -13.22 -19.72
CA VAL A 404 0.36 -13.83 -19.25
C VAL A 404 1.17 -14.30 -20.46
N GLN A 405 2.44 -13.91 -20.52
CA GLN A 405 3.42 -14.51 -21.41
C GLN A 405 4.14 -15.64 -20.69
N ALA A 406 4.03 -16.85 -21.23
CA ALA A 406 4.83 -18.01 -20.84
C ALA A 406 5.97 -18.21 -21.84
N GLU A 407 7.19 -18.37 -21.34
CA GLU A 407 8.42 -18.45 -22.13
C GLU A 407 9.25 -19.69 -21.75
N ASP A 408 9.63 -20.47 -22.76
CA ASP A 408 10.48 -21.64 -22.64
C ASP A 408 11.92 -21.24 -22.27
N LEU A 409 12.38 -21.66 -21.10
CA LEU A 409 13.73 -21.34 -20.61
C LEU A 409 14.84 -22.13 -21.31
N TYR A 410 14.49 -23.12 -22.15
CA TYR A 410 15.46 -23.85 -22.95
C TYR A 410 15.51 -23.26 -24.36
N PRO A 411 16.61 -22.57 -24.74
CA PRO A 411 16.69 -21.89 -26.03
C PRO A 411 16.66 -22.88 -27.19
N TYR A 412 16.04 -22.46 -28.30
CA TYR A 412 16.08 -23.21 -29.54
C TYR A 412 17.49 -23.17 -30.15
N ASP A 413 18.19 -24.31 -30.13
CA ASP A 413 19.56 -24.46 -30.65
C ASP A 413 19.63 -24.61 -32.18
N GLY A 414 18.49 -24.50 -32.89
CA GLY A 414 18.38 -24.70 -34.33
C GLY A 414 18.26 -26.17 -34.77
N VAL A 415 18.30 -27.12 -33.84
CA VAL A 415 18.30 -28.57 -34.12
C VAL A 415 17.23 -29.30 -33.33
N THR A 416 17.12 -29.02 -32.03
CA THR A 416 16.19 -29.64 -31.09
C THR A 416 14.83 -28.98 -31.23
N PRO A 417 13.79 -29.71 -31.67
CA PRO A 417 12.43 -29.17 -31.69
C PRO A 417 12.03 -28.67 -30.30
N ARG A 418 11.34 -27.52 -30.24
CA ARG A 418 10.75 -26.99 -29.01
C ARG A 418 9.25 -26.87 -29.21
N PHE A 419 8.50 -27.28 -28.20
CA PHE A 419 7.05 -27.23 -28.16
C PHE A 419 6.63 -26.60 -26.85
N ILE A 420 5.55 -25.83 -26.89
CA ILE A 420 4.93 -25.23 -25.71
C ILE A 420 3.43 -25.46 -25.79
N ARG A 421 2.78 -25.70 -24.65
CA ARG A 421 1.32 -25.84 -24.53
C ARG A 421 0.83 -25.30 -23.19
N LEU A 422 -0.48 -25.19 -23.08
CA LEU A 422 -1.17 -24.95 -21.81
C LEU A 422 -1.88 -26.22 -21.36
N ARG A 423 -1.88 -26.47 -20.06
CA ARG A 423 -2.67 -27.49 -19.40
C ARG A 423 -3.46 -26.85 -18.28
N VAL A 424 -4.77 -27.05 -18.28
CA VAL A 424 -5.63 -26.58 -17.18
C VAL A 424 -5.88 -27.74 -16.21
N GLU A 425 -5.65 -27.48 -14.93
CA GLU A 425 -5.93 -28.41 -13.84
C GLU A 425 -7.06 -27.85 -12.97
N ALA A 426 -7.97 -28.72 -12.52
CA ALA A 426 -8.91 -28.42 -11.44
C ALA A 426 -8.93 -29.57 -10.43
N ASN A 427 -8.90 -29.24 -9.14
CA ASN A 427 -8.92 -30.20 -8.02
C ASN A 427 -10.31 -30.33 -7.38
#